data_AF-A0A1A7PNA6-F1
#
_entry.id   AF-A0A1A7PNA6-F1
#
_cell.length_a   1.000
_cell.length_b   1.000
_cell.length_c   1.000
_cell.angle_alpha   90.00
_cell.angle_beta   90.00
_cell.angle_gamma   90.00
#
_symmetry.space_group_name_H-M   'P 1'
#
loop_
_entity.id
_entity.type
_entity.pdbx_description
1 polymer ?
#
loop_
_entity_poly.entity_id
_entity_poly.type
_entity_poly.pdbx_seq_one_letter_code
_entity_poly.pdbx_strand_id
1 'polypeptide(L)'
;MNFYAMLKKGLVTSITVGLFAFAFSANAENNTNPTGNSANTLTYQPKLENQRDPNQYCAKCHKFNDQQFHGTHLSQVSPNTGKPITCVSCHGKISEDHRRGVKDVMRFHGDIFDGKTPMYTVQEQNQVCFACHKPEKLREKFWAHDVHAMKLPCASCHTLHPEHDAMKDIQPKQRVKLCVDCHGKQQAIREEKAKQPTKDAQ
;
A
#
# COMPACT_ATOMS: atom_id res chain seq x y z
N MET A 1 -20.47 -38.96 36.14
CA MET A 1 -21.90 -39.09 35.83
C MET A 1 -22.10 -38.89 34.35
N ASN A 2 -22.50 -39.97 33.65
CA ASN A 2 -23.06 -39.96 32.29
C ASN A 2 -24.35 -39.11 32.27
N PHE A 3 -24.62 -38.40 31.17
CA PHE A 3 -25.98 -38.33 30.59
C PHE A 3 -25.92 -38.05 29.07
N TYR A 4 -26.70 -38.87 28.35
CA TYR A 4 -27.00 -38.97 26.92
C TYR A 4 -27.47 -37.65 26.26
N ALA A 5 -27.05 -37.31 25.03
CA ALA A 5 -27.60 -37.67 23.71
C ALA A 5 -29.00 -37.09 23.36
N MET A 6 -29.13 -36.41 22.21
CA MET A 6 -30.21 -36.52 21.20
C MET A 6 -30.08 -35.39 20.13
N LEU A 7 -29.78 -35.72 18.86
CA LEU A 7 -30.72 -35.99 17.75
C LEU A 7 -31.48 -34.75 17.22
N LYS A 8 -31.03 -34.21 16.08
CA LYS A 8 -31.89 -33.48 15.13
C LYS A 8 -31.80 -34.14 13.75
N LYS A 9 -32.86 -34.88 13.39
CA LYS A 9 -33.20 -35.26 12.01
C LYS A 9 -34.28 -34.29 11.53
N GLY A 10 -34.15 -33.83 10.29
CA GLY A 10 -35.16 -33.04 9.59
C GLY A 10 -35.00 -33.20 8.09
N LEU A 11 -35.49 -34.33 7.58
CA LEU A 11 -35.65 -34.67 6.17
C LEU A 11 -36.97 -34.06 5.69
N VAL A 12 -36.97 -33.27 4.62
CA VAL A 12 -38.17 -32.98 3.83
C VAL A 12 -37.84 -33.19 2.36
N THR A 13 -38.27 -34.33 1.85
CA THR A 13 -38.47 -34.61 0.42
C THR A 13 -39.90 -34.23 0.05
N SER A 14 -40.08 -33.51 -1.07
CA SER A 14 -41.19 -33.80 -2.01
C SER A 14 -40.98 -33.07 -3.34
N ILE A 15 -41.05 -33.89 -4.39
CA ILE A 15 -41.04 -33.59 -5.81
C ILE A 15 -42.46 -33.21 -6.23
N THR A 16 -42.63 -32.15 -7.01
CA THR A 16 -43.77 -32.05 -7.96
C THR A 16 -43.31 -31.41 -9.27
N VAL A 17 -43.65 -32.12 -10.34
CA VAL A 17 -43.32 -31.91 -11.74
C VAL A 17 -44.30 -30.93 -12.39
N GLY A 18 -43.75 -29.97 -13.16
CA GLY A 18 -44.20 -29.58 -14.50
C GLY A 18 -45.60 -29.00 -14.74
N LEU A 19 -45.63 -27.76 -15.24
CA LEU A 19 -46.48 -27.38 -16.37
C LEU A 19 -45.88 -26.17 -17.10
N PHE A 20 -45.42 -26.45 -18.32
CA PHE A 20 -45.01 -25.48 -19.33
C PHE A 20 -46.23 -24.70 -19.81
N ALA A 21 -46.14 -23.36 -19.81
CA ALA A 21 -46.98 -22.50 -20.63
C ALA A 21 -46.08 -21.48 -21.34
N PHE A 22 -45.80 -21.75 -22.62
CA PHE A 22 -45.21 -20.80 -23.54
C PHE A 22 -46.22 -19.68 -23.79
N ALA A 23 -45.87 -18.45 -23.41
CA ALA A 23 -46.49 -17.26 -23.98
C ALA A 23 -45.51 -16.67 -25.00
N PHE A 24 -45.80 -16.89 -26.28
CA PHE A 24 -45.16 -16.18 -27.38
C PHE A 24 -45.61 -14.71 -27.33
N SER A 25 -44.70 -13.79 -27.01
CA SER A 25 -44.86 -12.38 -27.37
C SER A 25 -44.23 -12.17 -28.74
N ALA A 26 -45.07 -11.93 -29.74
CA ALA A 26 -44.65 -11.47 -31.06
C ALA A 26 -44.01 -10.09 -30.92
N ASN A 27 -42.74 -9.96 -31.31
CA ASN A 27 -42.14 -8.65 -31.57
C ASN A 27 -42.43 -8.28 -33.02
N ALA A 28 -43.20 -7.22 -33.23
CA ALA A 28 -43.35 -6.57 -34.52
C ALA A 28 -42.05 -5.82 -34.86
N GLU A 29 -41.42 -6.17 -35.98
CA GLU A 29 -40.35 -5.36 -36.57
C GLU A 29 -40.98 -4.06 -37.10
N ASN A 30 -40.66 -2.93 -36.47
CA ASN A 30 -40.96 -1.62 -37.02
C ASN A 30 -39.67 -0.98 -37.49
N ASN A 31 -39.46 -1.03 -38.81
CA ASN A 31 -38.42 -0.30 -39.51
C ASN A 31 -38.77 1.19 -39.53
N THR A 32 -38.18 1.97 -38.62
CA THR A 32 -38.12 3.43 -38.77
C THR A 32 -36.69 3.90 -38.56
N ASN A 33 -36.07 4.32 -39.66
CA ASN A 33 -34.87 5.15 -39.67
C ASN A 33 -35.20 6.52 -39.08
N PRO A 34 -34.47 7.02 -38.06
CA PRO A 34 -34.32 8.44 -37.85
C PRO A 34 -32.93 8.85 -38.31
N THR A 35 -32.88 9.50 -39.47
CA THR A 35 -31.79 10.38 -39.85
C THR A 35 -31.72 11.53 -38.84
N GLY A 36 -30.77 11.46 -37.91
CA GLY A 36 -30.50 12.51 -36.94
C GLY A 36 -29.03 12.47 -36.57
N ASN A 37 -28.26 13.43 -37.09
CA ASN A 37 -26.84 13.65 -36.81
C ASN A 37 -26.59 13.76 -35.30
N SER A 38 -26.28 12.62 -34.67
CA SER A 38 -25.62 12.61 -33.37
C SER A 38 -24.14 12.80 -33.62
N ALA A 39 -23.66 14.01 -33.34
CA ALA A 39 -22.23 14.29 -33.24
C ALA A 39 -21.62 13.24 -32.32
N ASN A 40 -20.90 12.30 -32.94
CA ASN A 40 -20.24 11.22 -32.25
C ASN A 40 -19.08 11.85 -31.50
N THR A 41 -19.32 12.28 -30.27
CA THR A 41 -18.25 12.69 -29.35
C THR A 41 -17.38 11.47 -29.15
N LEU A 42 -16.31 11.38 -29.94
CA LEU A 42 -15.21 10.45 -29.76
C LEU A 42 -14.62 10.74 -28.40
N THR A 43 -15.20 10.11 -27.38
CA THR A 43 -14.65 10.13 -26.04
C THR A 43 -13.45 9.20 -26.11
N TYR A 44 -12.29 9.75 -26.47
CA TYR A 44 -11.02 9.07 -26.32
C TYR A 44 -10.81 8.89 -24.81
N GLN A 45 -11.29 7.77 -24.28
CA GLN A 45 -10.76 7.21 -23.05
C GLN A 45 -9.55 6.39 -23.47
N PRO A 46 -8.30 6.83 -23.19
CA PRO A 46 -7.16 5.97 -23.37
C PRO A 46 -7.37 4.76 -22.46
N LYS A 47 -7.80 3.64 -23.06
CA LYS A 47 -7.75 2.35 -22.38
C LYS A 47 -6.25 2.07 -22.23
N LEU A 48 -5.73 2.26 -21.02
CA LEU A 48 -4.35 1.99 -20.60
C LEU A 48 -4.04 0.48 -20.64
N GLU A 49 -4.43 -0.20 -21.72
CA GLU A 49 -4.08 -1.59 -22.01
C GLU A 49 -2.80 -1.60 -22.83
N ASN A 50 -1.74 -1.25 -22.13
CA ASN A 50 -0.44 -1.81 -22.41
C ASN A 50 0.15 -2.06 -21.03
N GLN A 51 0.12 -3.32 -20.60
CA GLN A 51 0.64 -3.77 -19.30
C GLN A 51 2.16 -3.63 -19.32
N ARG A 52 2.63 -2.38 -19.35
CA ARG A 52 4.03 -2.01 -19.32
C ARG A 52 4.57 -2.46 -17.98
N ASP A 53 5.73 -3.11 -18.01
CA ASP A 53 6.48 -3.41 -16.80
C ASP A 53 6.55 -2.13 -15.94
N PRO A 54 5.99 -2.17 -14.72
CA PRO A 54 5.95 -0.99 -13.88
C PRO A 54 7.33 -0.37 -13.64
N ASN A 55 8.37 -1.20 -13.58
CA ASN A 55 9.73 -0.74 -13.36
C ASN A 55 10.24 0.04 -14.58
N GLN A 56 10.01 -0.49 -15.79
CA GLN A 56 10.45 0.16 -17.03
C GLN A 56 9.77 1.51 -17.25
N TYR A 57 8.47 1.66 -16.99
CA TYR A 57 7.83 2.96 -17.21
C TYR A 57 8.27 4.00 -16.18
N CYS A 58 8.46 3.61 -14.90
CA CYS A 58 8.96 4.51 -13.87
C CYS A 58 10.37 5.01 -14.21
N ALA A 59 11.24 4.09 -14.65
CA ALA A 59 12.64 4.36 -15.00
C ALA A 59 12.82 5.28 -16.21
N LYS A 60 11.79 5.47 -17.05
CA LYS A 60 11.85 6.44 -18.16
C LYS A 60 12.03 7.89 -17.70
N CYS A 61 11.57 8.22 -16.49
CA CYS A 61 11.64 9.58 -15.94
C CYS A 61 12.47 9.64 -14.65
N HIS A 62 12.34 8.63 -13.77
CA HIS A 62 13.15 8.54 -12.56
C HIS A 62 14.49 7.93 -12.92
N LYS A 63 15.55 8.74 -12.85
CA LYS A 63 16.92 8.30 -13.06
C LYS A 63 17.38 7.48 -11.85
N PHE A 64 17.35 6.16 -12.00
CA PHE A 64 17.97 5.23 -11.07
C PHE A 64 19.38 4.98 -11.59
N ASN A 65 20.40 5.41 -10.83
CA ASN A 65 21.74 4.90 -11.12
C ASN A 65 21.81 3.47 -10.59
N ASP A 66 22.64 2.63 -11.22
CA ASP A 66 22.75 1.23 -10.87
C ASP A 66 23.03 1.10 -9.36
N GLN A 67 23.94 1.89 -8.81
CA GLN A 67 24.32 1.81 -7.38
C GLN A 67 23.19 2.08 -6.39
N GLN A 68 22.17 2.88 -6.74
CA GLN A 68 21.13 3.31 -5.82
C GLN A 68 19.85 2.48 -5.90
N PHE A 69 19.71 1.55 -6.85
CA PHE A 69 18.45 0.83 -7.07
C PHE A 69 18.62 -0.69 -7.23
N HIS A 70 19.35 -1.30 -6.30
CA HIS A 70 19.58 -2.74 -6.19
C HIS A 70 19.00 -3.37 -4.92
N GLY A 71 18.06 -2.68 -4.27
CA GLY A 71 17.40 -3.14 -3.07
C GLY A 71 16.89 -4.58 -3.18
N THR A 72 17.06 -5.35 -2.11
CA THR A 72 16.72 -6.79 -2.09
C THR A 72 15.32 -7.06 -2.62
N HIS A 73 14.34 -6.20 -2.34
CA HIS A 73 12.93 -6.37 -2.72
C HIS A 73 12.70 -6.58 -4.22
N LEU A 74 13.44 -5.93 -5.12
CA LEU A 74 13.20 -6.04 -6.57
C LEU A 74 13.60 -7.41 -7.16
N SER A 75 14.39 -8.18 -6.42
CA SER A 75 14.73 -9.57 -6.74
C SER A 75 13.73 -10.59 -6.17
N GLN A 76 12.73 -10.13 -5.42
CA GLN A 76 11.79 -10.98 -4.68
C GLN A 76 10.41 -11.03 -5.33
N VAL A 77 9.64 -12.01 -4.88
CA VAL A 77 8.24 -12.22 -5.25
C VAL A 77 7.35 -11.84 -4.08
N SER A 78 6.25 -11.14 -4.36
CA SER A 78 5.27 -10.79 -3.34
C SER A 78 4.59 -12.04 -2.79
N PRO A 79 4.60 -12.27 -1.46
CA PRO A 79 3.97 -13.45 -0.86
C PRO A 79 2.45 -13.47 -1.03
N ASN A 80 1.82 -12.31 -1.28
CA ASN A 80 0.37 -12.19 -1.40
C ASN A 80 -0.15 -12.47 -2.80
N THR A 81 0.68 -12.22 -3.83
CA THR A 81 0.24 -12.27 -5.23
C THR A 81 1.01 -13.27 -6.07
N GLY A 82 2.15 -13.78 -5.59
CA GLY A 82 3.04 -14.66 -6.36
C GLY A 82 3.71 -13.97 -7.55
N LYS A 83 3.60 -12.64 -7.67
CA LYS A 83 4.20 -11.85 -8.76
C LYS A 83 5.48 -11.14 -8.29
N PRO A 84 6.43 -10.85 -9.21
CA PRO A 84 7.60 -10.04 -8.89
C PRO A 84 7.21 -8.72 -8.22
N ILE A 85 7.99 -8.31 -7.22
CA ILE A 85 7.83 -6.98 -6.60
C ILE A 85 8.32 -5.93 -7.60
N THR A 86 7.55 -4.85 -7.73
CA THR A 86 7.80 -3.75 -8.67
C THR A 86 7.69 -2.41 -7.95
N CYS A 87 8.00 -1.30 -8.63
CA CYS A 87 7.85 0.06 -8.08
C CYS A 87 6.45 0.28 -7.49
N VAL A 88 5.41 -0.16 -8.20
CA VAL A 88 4.01 0.03 -7.78
C VAL A 88 3.59 -0.83 -6.59
N SER A 89 4.37 -1.87 -6.26
CA SER A 89 4.12 -2.70 -5.08
C SER A 89 4.31 -1.91 -3.78
N CYS A 90 5.15 -0.88 -3.78
CA CYS A 90 5.39 -0.01 -2.62
C CYS A 90 4.89 1.42 -2.86
N HIS A 91 5.11 1.97 -4.05
CA HIS A 91 4.76 3.35 -4.37
C HIS A 91 3.31 3.50 -4.87
N GLY A 92 2.63 2.44 -5.25
CA GLY A 92 1.29 2.54 -5.86
C GLY A 92 1.34 3.11 -7.28
N LYS A 93 0.18 3.49 -7.81
CA LYS A 93 0.03 3.96 -9.20
C LYS A 93 0.12 5.49 -9.27
N ILE A 94 0.68 6.00 -10.37
CA ILE A 94 0.70 7.43 -10.65
C ILE A 94 -0.68 7.92 -11.14
N SER A 95 -0.98 9.19 -10.88
CA SER A 95 -2.10 9.92 -11.47
C SER A 95 -1.65 10.73 -12.69
N GLU A 96 -2.59 11.32 -13.45
CA GLU A 96 -2.27 12.27 -14.53
C GLU A 96 -1.48 13.49 -14.01
N ASP A 97 -1.71 13.87 -12.76
CA ASP A 97 -1.11 15.04 -12.13
C ASP A 97 0.18 14.72 -11.36
N HIS A 98 0.72 13.51 -11.52
CA HIS A 98 1.89 13.02 -10.80
C HIS A 98 3.08 14.00 -10.81
N ARG A 99 3.34 14.61 -11.97
CA ARG A 99 4.45 15.57 -12.16
C ARG A 99 4.25 16.89 -11.40
N ARG A 100 3.04 17.19 -10.95
CA ARG A 100 2.74 18.35 -10.10
C ARG A 100 2.94 18.06 -8.62
N GLY A 101 3.41 16.85 -8.29
CA GLY A 101 3.76 16.48 -6.93
C GLY A 101 2.55 16.18 -6.04
N VAL A 102 1.41 15.80 -6.61
CA VAL A 102 0.19 15.43 -5.87
C VAL A 102 0.39 14.19 -4.97
N LYS A 103 -0.55 13.96 -4.05
CA LYS A 103 -0.59 12.79 -3.16
C LYS A 103 -1.14 11.56 -3.89
N ASP A 104 -0.38 11.02 -4.85
CA ASP A 104 -0.78 9.84 -5.65
C ASP A 104 0.05 8.58 -5.34
N VAL A 105 1.38 8.69 -5.44
CA VAL A 105 2.30 7.62 -5.06
C VAL A 105 2.74 7.76 -3.61
N MET A 106 2.91 6.63 -2.91
CA MET A 106 3.48 6.61 -1.57
C MET A 106 4.87 7.24 -1.58
N ARG A 107 5.11 8.16 -0.64
CA ARG A 107 6.42 8.77 -0.41
C ARG A 107 6.85 8.45 1.02
N PHE A 108 7.83 7.57 1.14
CA PHE A 108 8.42 7.23 2.43
C PHE A 108 9.29 8.37 2.92
N HIS A 109 9.00 8.86 4.11
CA HIS A 109 9.72 9.93 4.75
C HIS A 109 10.54 9.35 5.91
N GLY A 110 11.86 9.35 5.77
CA GLY A 110 12.76 8.73 6.74
C GLY A 110 13.22 9.66 7.87
N ASP A 111 13.48 10.94 7.59
CA ASP A 111 14.03 11.86 8.60
C ASP A 111 12.94 12.66 9.30
N ILE A 112 12.47 12.14 10.45
CA ILE A 112 11.44 12.81 11.29
C ILE A 112 11.91 14.12 11.94
N PHE A 113 13.16 14.55 11.71
CA PHE A 113 13.73 15.76 12.28
C PHE A 113 14.08 16.82 11.23
N ASP A 114 13.76 16.61 9.96
CA ASP A 114 14.12 17.55 8.88
C ASP A 114 13.23 18.80 8.81
N GLY A 115 12.26 18.92 9.73
CA GLY A 115 11.35 20.04 9.85
C GLY A 115 10.25 20.08 8.78
N LYS A 116 10.15 19.07 7.91
CA LYS A 116 9.13 19.01 6.86
C LYS A 116 7.89 18.28 7.34
N THR A 117 6.73 18.76 6.94
CA THR A 117 5.47 18.02 7.11
C THR A 117 5.44 16.87 6.12
N PRO A 118 5.38 15.59 6.57
CA PRO A 118 5.32 14.47 5.66
C PRO A 118 3.97 14.42 4.93
N MET A 119 4.00 14.02 3.66
CA MET A 119 2.79 13.91 2.82
C MET A 119 1.84 12.79 3.28
N TYR A 120 2.41 11.74 3.87
CA TYR A 120 1.72 10.59 4.42
C TYR A 120 2.05 10.46 5.90
N THR A 121 1.05 10.14 6.70
CA THR A 121 1.21 9.78 8.11
C THR A 121 2.12 8.55 8.27
N VAL A 122 2.67 8.36 9.47
CA VAL A 122 3.47 7.18 9.80
C VAL A 122 2.71 5.89 9.52
N GLN A 123 1.43 5.88 9.88
CA GLN A 123 0.54 4.74 9.68
C GLN A 123 0.43 4.42 8.18
N GLU A 124 0.01 5.40 7.37
CA GLU A 124 -0.16 5.21 5.91
C GLU A 124 1.12 4.65 5.26
N GLN A 125 2.29 5.15 5.66
CA GLN A 125 3.58 4.65 5.17
C GLN A 125 3.82 3.19 5.59
N ASN A 126 3.68 2.89 6.88
CA ASN A 126 4.00 1.57 7.43
C ASN A 126 3.00 0.49 7.00
N GLN A 127 1.74 0.85 6.71
CA GLN A 127 0.76 -0.09 6.15
C GLN A 127 1.22 -0.71 4.83
N VAL A 128 2.00 0.01 4.01
CA VAL A 128 2.57 -0.55 2.79
C VAL A 128 3.52 -1.71 3.10
N CYS A 129 4.34 -1.57 4.13
CA CYS A 129 5.23 -2.63 4.61
C CYS A 129 4.43 -3.81 5.14
N PHE A 130 3.39 -3.53 5.94
CA PHE A 130 2.53 -4.54 6.55
C PHE A 130 1.64 -5.29 5.56
N ALA A 131 1.51 -4.80 4.33
CA ALA A 131 0.88 -5.58 3.27
C ALA A 131 1.58 -6.93 3.12
N CYS A 132 2.91 -7.00 3.24
CA CYS A 132 3.67 -8.26 3.12
C CYS A 132 4.31 -8.72 4.45
N HIS A 133 4.77 -7.79 5.30
CA HIS A 133 5.46 -8.09 6.54
C HIS A 133 4.51 -8.16 7.73
N LYS A 134 4.41 -9.34 8.35
CA LYS A 134 3.55 -9.56 9.52
C LYS A 134 4.17 -8.96 10.78
N PRO A 135 3.45 -8.09 11.53
CA PRO A 135 3.96 -7.49 12.77
C PRO A 135 4.50 -8.51 13.77
N GLU A 136 3.86 -9.67 13.90
CA GLU A 136 4.29 -10.73 14.83
C GLU A 136 5.69 -11.24 14.48
N LYS A 137 5.97 -11.42 13.17
CA LYS A 137 7.27 -11.87 12.68
C LYS A 137 8.34 -10.79 12.82
N LEU A 138 8.00 -9.53 12.61
CA LEU A 138 8.92 -8.42 12.82
C LEU A 138 9.33 -8.32 14.29
N ARG A 139 8.38 -8.44 15.21
CA ARG A 139 8.63 -8.46 16.66
C ARG A 139 9.49 -9.64 17.09
N GLU A 140 9.22 -10.85 16.58
CA GLU A 140 10.04 -12.04 16.84
C GLU A 140 11.50 -11.84 16.41
N LYS A 141 11.74 -11.12 15.30
CA LYS A 141 13.09 -10.84 14.81
C LYS A 141 13.78 -9.73 15.59
N PHE A 142 13.07 -8.67 15.91
CA PHE A 142 13.60 -7.58 16.72
C PHE A 142 12.45 -6.83 17.40
N TRP A 143 12.42 -6.89 18.74
CA TRP A 143 11.32 -6.39 19.56
C TRP A 143 10.99 -4.91 19.32
N ALA A 144 11.99 -4.09 18.97
CA ALA A 144 11.81 -2.66 18.79
C ALA A 144 10.86 -2.32 17.63
N HIS A 145 10.59 -3.24 16.70
CA HIS A 145 9.59 -3.01 15.66
C HIS A 145 8.20 -2.69 16.25
N ASP A 146 7.82 -3.34 17.35
CA ASP A 146 6.49 -3.22 17.95
C ASP A 146 6.22 -1.79 18.47
N VAL A 147 7.17 -1.25 19.23
CA VAL A 147 7.05 0.10 19.82
C VAL A 147 7.17 1.22 18.78
N HIS A 148 7.77 0.95 17.62
CA HIS A 148 7.97 1.94 16.55
C HIS A 148 6.91 1.86 15.44
N ALA A 149 6.24 0.72 15.26
CA ALA A 149 5.35 0.44 14.14
C ALA A 149 4.29 1.52 13.86
N MET A 150 3.83 2.23 14.90
CA MET A 150 2.80 3.27 14.79
C MET A 150 3.30 4.67 15.14
N LYS A 151 4.61 4.84 15.34
CA LYS A 151 5.23 6.08 15.85
C LYS A 151 6.37 6.58 14.99
N LEU A 152 7.01 5.70 14.23
CA LEU A 152 8.15 6.00 13.38
C LEU A 152 7.98 5.31 12.02
N PRO A 153 8.19 6.01 10.88
CA PRO A 153 8.22 5.37 9.58
C PRO A 153 9.30 4.29 9.51
N CYS A 154 9.03 3.16 8.86
CA CYS A 154 10.02 2.10 8.68
C CYS A 154 11.30 2.62 7.99
N ALA A 155 11.14 3.58 7.08
CA ALA A 155 12.22 4.24 6.33
C ALA A 155 13.12 5.16 7.19
N SER A 156 12.79 5.39 8.46
CA SER A 156 13.69 6.08 9.39
C SER A 156 14.87 5.23 9.83
N CYS A 157 14.77 3.91 9.68
CA CYS A 157 15.87 2.98 9.95
C CYS A 157 16.28 2.24 8.68
N HIS A 158 15.32 1.82 7.86
CA HIS A 158 15.59 1.04 6.66
C HIS A 158 15.86 1.93 5.44
N THR A 159 16.85 1.53 4.64
CA THR A 159 17.17 2.17 3.35
C THR A 159 17.03 1.14 2.23
N LEU A 160 15.90 1.18 1.51
CA LEU A 160 15.48 0.06 0.67
C LEU A 160 15.89 0.14 -0.81
N HIS A 161 16.28 1.30 -1.31
CA HIS A 161 16.71 1.44 -2.71
C HIS A 161 18.13 0.90 -2.96
N PRO A 162 19.14 1.21 -2.12
CA PRO A 162 20.48 0.64 -2.28
C PRO A 162 20.51 -0.86 -2.07
N GLU A 163 21.54 -1.54 -2.58
CA GLU A 163 21.74 -2.98 -2.38
C GLU A 163 21.78 -3.38 -0.90
N HIS A 164 22.43 -2.55 -0.09
CA HIS A 164 22.58 -2.76 1.34
C HIS A 164 21.67 -1.83 2.14
N ASP A 165 20.76 -2.43 2.88
CA ASP A 165 19.94 -1.75 3.87
C ASP A 165 20.75 -1.44 5.14
N ALA A 166 20.66 -0.21 5.65
CA ALA A 166 21.38 0.24 6.84
C ALA A 166 21.13 -0.62 8.10
N MET A 167 19.99 -1.31 8.17
CA MET A 167 19.67 -2.22 9.28
C MET A 167 20.16 -3.65 9.06
N LYS A 168 20.55 -4.02 7.84
CA LYS A 168 21.05 -5.35 7.52
C LYS A 168 22.44 -5.51 8.14
N ASP A 169 22.63 -6.61 8.87
CA ASP A 169 23.91 -6.97 9.51
C ASP A 169 24.50 -5.89 10.44
N ILE A 170 23.66 -4.96 10.92
CA ILE A 170 24.10 -3.91 11.84
C ILE A 170 24.62 -4.51 13.14
N GLN A 171 25.85 -4.14 13.48
CA GLN A 171 26.52 -4.65 14.68
C GLN A 171 25.79 -4.23 15.96
N PRO A 172 25.78 -5.07 17.02
CA PRO A 172 25.02 -4.79 18.24
C PRO A 172 25.30 -3.40 18.84
N LYS A 173 26.57 -2.98 18.89
CA LYS A 173 26.96 -1.66 19.39
C LYS A 173 26.37 -0.52 18.55
N GLN A 174 26.39 -0.64 17.23
CA GLN A 174 25.83 0.38 16.33
C GLN A 174 24.30 0.42 16.43
N ARG A 175 23.66 -0.75 16.59
CA ARG A 175 22.22 -0.83 16.80
C ARG A 175 21.78 -0.10 18.08
N VAL A 176 22.51 -0.27 19.18
CA VAL A 176 22.25 0.46 20.43
C VAL A 176 22.49 1.97 20.24
N LYS A 177 23.53 2.34 19.50
CA LYS A 177 23.84 3.75 19.21
C LYS A 177 22.66 4.46 18.53
N LEU A 178 21.98 3.81 17.57
CA LEU A 178 20.79 4.37 16.92
C LEU A 178 19.69 4.75 17.93
N CYS A 179 19.47 3.91 18.94
CA CYS A 179 18.49 4.18 19.99
C CYS A 179 18.86 5.45 20.76
N VAL A 180 20.12 5.53 21.21
CA VAL A 180 20.63 6.66 22.01
C VAL A 180 20.61 7.95 21.19
N ASP A 181 21.08 7.92 19.95
CA ASP A 181 21.15 9.10 19.09
C ASP A 181 19.74 9.64 18.79
N CYS A 182 18.81 8.78 18.37
CA CYS A 182 17.47 9.19 17.99
C CYS A 182 16.67 9.71 19.19
N HIS A 183 16.67 8.97 20.31
CA HIS A 183 15.94 9.40 21.51
C HIS A 183 16.60 10.62 22.19
N GLY A 184 17.93 10.72 22.16
CA GLY A 184 18.64 11.92 22.61
C GLY A 184 18.29 13.15 21.79
N LYS A 185 18.20 13.02 20.46
CA LYS A 185 17.72 14.10 19.58
C LYS A 185 16.27 14.47 19.83
N GLN A 186 15.38 13.49 20.03
CA GLN A 186 13.99 13.75 20.43
C GLN A 186 13.92 14.52 21.76
N GLN A 187 14.73 14.15 22.74
CA GLN A 187 14.79 14.82 24.04
C GLN A 187 15.25 16.27 23.88
N ALA A 188 16.37 16.50 23.18
CA ALA A 188 16.90 17.85 22.95
C ALA A 188 15.85 18.77 22.29
N ILE A 189 15.16 18.29 21.25
CA ILE A 189 14.10 19.05 20.58
C ILE A 189 12.93 19.36 21.53
N ARG A 190 12.55 18.42 22.41
CA ARG A 190 11.49 18.67 23.42
C ARG A 190 11.92 19.74 24.42
N GLU A 191 13.15 19.69 24.89
CA GLU A 191 13.71 20.68 25.82
C GLU A 191 13.79 22.07 25.18
N GLU A 192 14.18 22.17 23.91
CA GLU A 192 14.18 23.42 23.16
C GLU A 192 12.77 23.99 23.01
N LYS A 193 11.78 23.16 22.66
CA LYS A 193 10.37 23.58 22.56
C LYS A 193 9.82 24.04 23.91
N ALA A 194 10.20 23.40 25.01
CA ALA A 194 9.77 23.79 26.35
C ALA A 194 10.34 25.16 26.80
N LYS A 195 11.48 25.59 26.23
CA LYS A 195 12.08 26.91 26.48
C LYS A 195 11.44 28.03 25.65
N GLN A 196 10.66 27.70 24.62
CA GLN A 196 9.97 28.71 23.83
C GLN A 196 8.71 29.19 24.56
N PRO A 197 8.50 30.51 24.73
CA PRO A 197 7.28 31.02 25.34
C PRO A 197 6.07 30.60 24.50
N THR A 198 5.04 30.07 25.16
CA THR A 198 3.76 29.70 24.53
C THR A 198 3.18 30.93 23.83
N LYS A 199 3.10 30.90 22.49
CA LYS A 199 2.58 32.01 21.70
C LYS A 199 1.05 32.15 21.72
N ASP A 200 0.34 31.27 22.42
CA ASP A 200 -1.13 31.24 22.41
C ASP A 200 -1.69 31.51 23.82
N ALA A 201 -1.77 32.79 24.14
CA ALA A 201 -2.66 33.35 25.16
C ALA A 201 -3.07 34.77 24.75
N GLN A 202 -3.81 34.88 23.64
CA GLN A 202 -4.64 36.04 23.27
C GLN A 202 -5.92 35.53 22.61
#